data_AF-A0A0F9KBY7-F1
#
_entry.id   AF-A0A0F9KBY7-F1
#
_cell.length_a   1.000
_cell.length_b   1.000
_cell.length_c   1.000
_cell.angle_alpha   90.00
_cell.angle_beta   90.00
_cell.angle_gamma   90.00
#
_symmetry.space_group_name_H-M   'P 1'
#
loop_
_entity.id
_entity.type
_entity.pdbx_description
1 polymer ?
#
loop_
_entity_poly.entity_id
_entity_poly.type
_entity_poly.pdbx_seq_one_letter_code
_entity_poly.pdbx_strand_id
1 'polypeptide(L)'
;MKRTITIAPINREKGTTVILHGKYYNEKIKETVNILTTGDVIFGECKDRQKTKNIPITDQNPEFIFTWDDKTDVKGIMEAKAWSKSSEIDCPGNDNLVRAMFKMVDKTEKVTIDVKLIKNKGRVYNIVNNMPTKEMRDIAFFVGLNPIHESPDEIFLKLIDFQDGELMKDPTKFLDNVTTPDMNYIVIAKKAILYDVIQTKDKQYYINTELIGSSFVDVLAYCKSNRQQFEGYIMKEVEKLDVLPIDIDYDKP
;
A
#
# COMPACT_ATOMS: atom_id res chain seq x y z
N MET A 1 -21.78 -4.82 -14.39
CA MET A 1 -21.19 -3.82 -13.46
C MET A 1 -20.61 -2.77 -14.37
N LYS A 2 -21.06 -1.52 -14.26
CA LYS A 2 -20.52 -0.46 -15.10
C LYS A 2 -19.08 -0.17 -14.67
N ARG A 3 -18.15 -0.30 -15.60
CA ARG A 3 -16.76 0.12 -15.45
C ARG A 3 -16.50 1.37 -16.24
N THR A 4 -15.54 2.18 -15.81
CA THR A 4 -15.14 3.39 -16.51
C THR A 4 -13.64 3.55 -16.47
N ILE A 5 -13.04 3.76 -17.63
CA ILE A 5 -11.63 4.14 -17.75
C ILE A 5 -11.53 5.58 -18.23
N THR A 6 -10.45 6.22 -17.84
CA THR A 6 -10.06 7.52 -18.36
C THR A 6 -8.65 7.49 -18.88
N ILE A 7 -8.44 8.04 -20.07
CA ILE A 7 -7.14 8.12 -20.73
C ILE A 7 -6.83 9.60 -20.95
N ALA A 8 -5.74 10.07 -20.33
CA ALA A 8 -5.33 11.46 -20.38
C ALA A 8 -3.83 11.56 -20.72
N PRO A 9 -3.38 12.61 -21.43
CA PRO A 9 -1.99 12.80 -21.77
C PRO A 9 -1.15 13.13 -20.53
N ILE A 10 0.08 12.62 -20.44
CA ILE A 10 0.95 12.79 -19.26
C ILE A 10 1.56 14.18 -19.19
N ASN A 11 2.04 14.70 -20.32
CA ASN A 11 2.73 15.99 -20.42
C ASN A 11 2.13 16.81 -21.56
N ARG A 12 0.97 17.43 -21.33
CA ARG A 12 0.29 18.22 -22.35
C ARG A 12 0.45 19.71 -22.10
N GLU A 13 0.98 20.41 -23.09
CA GLU A 13 0.99 21.88 -23.10
C GLU A 13 -0.40 22.42 -23.40
N LYS A 14 -0.78 23.50 -22.71
CA LYS A 14 -2.07 24.18 -22.93
C LYS A 14 -2.18 24.64 -24.38
N GLY A 15 -3.36 24.46 -25.00
CA GLY A 15 -3.59 24.79 -26.40
C GLY A 15 -3.14 23.75 -27.42
N THR A 16 -2.47 22.66 -27.00
CA THR A 16 -2.10 21.57 -27.91
C THR A 16 -3.19 20.51 -28.00
N THR A 17 -3.39 19.95 -29.20
CA THR A 17 -4.22 18.76 -29.43
C THR A 17 -3.33 17.55 -29.56
N VAL A 18 -3.58 16.51 -28.76
CA VAL A 18 -2.88 15.22 -28.84
C VAL A 18 -3.87 14.17 -29.31
N ILE A 19 -3.49 13.32 -30.26
CA ILE A 19 -4.38 12.28 -30.79
C ILE A 19 -4.03 10.95 -30.14
N LEU A 20 -5.01 10.35 -29.47
CA LEU A 20 -4.91 8.97 -29.02
C LEU A 20 -5.25 8.05 -30.20
N HIS A 21 -4.25 7.30 -30.67
CA HIS A 21 -4.38 6.42 -31.82
C HIS A 21 -4.88 5.03 -31.43
N GLY A 22 -6.00 4.62 -32.02
CA GLY A 22 -6.55 3.26 -31.87
C GLY A 22 -5.83 2.21 -32.70
N LYS A 23 -4.60 2.48 -33.16
CA LYS A 23 -3.78 1.54 -33.93
C LYS A 23 -2.40 1.48 -33.31
N TYR A 24 -1.95 0.28 -32.97
CA TYR A 24 -0.62 0.04 -32.43
C TYR A 24 -0.15 -1.38 -32.74
N TYR A 25 1.15 -1.63 -32.66
CA TYR A 25 1.70 -2.96 -32.79
C TYR A 25 1.82 -3.61 -31.40
N ASN A 26 1.40 -4.86 -31.27
CA ASN A 26 1.50 -5.61 -30.03
C ASN A 26 2.62 -6.66 -30.16
N GLU A 27 3.73 -6.43 -29.48
CA GLU A 27 4.95 -7.25 -29.56
C GLU A 27 4.71 -8.71 -29.12
N LYS A 28 3.80 -8.91 -28.17
CA LYS A 28 3.54 -10.24 -27.59
C LYS A 28 2.87 -11.20 -28.57
N ILE A 29 1.93 -10.68 -29.34
CA ILE A 29 1.20 -11.45 -30.35
C ILE A 29 1.74 -11.24 -31.77
N LYS A 30 2.68 -10.31 -31.94
CA LYS A 30 3.31 -9.94 -33.21
C LYS A 30 2.32 -9.50 -34.29
N GLU A 31 1.28 -8.79 -33.88
CA GLU A 31 0.23 -8.31 -34.77
C GLU A 31 -0.11 -6.83 -34.53
N THR A 32 -0.59 -6.16 -35.57
CA THR A 32 -1.18 -4.83 -35.44
C THR A 32 -2.57 -4.95 -34.85
N VAL A 33 -2.83 -4.21 -33.78
CA VAL A 33 -4.16 -4.10 -33.17
C VAL A 33 -4.82 -2.82 -33.70
N ASN A 34 -6.06 -2.94 -34.17
CA ASN A 34 -6.88 -1.84 -34.63
C ASN A 34 -8.18 -1.80 -33.82
N ILE A 35 -8.39 -0.72 -33.09
CA ILE A 35 -9.63 -0.38 -32.40
C ILE A 35 -10.44 0.47 -33.38
N LEU A 36 -11.61 -0.03 -33.79
CA LEU A 36 -12.45 0.63 -34.78
C LEU A 36 -13.39 1.65 -34.13
N THR A 37 -13.90 2.60 -34.91
CA THR A 37 -14.92 3.56 -34.46
C THR A 37 -16.22 2.88 -34.01
N THR A 38 -16.46 1.64 -34.46
CA THR A 38 -17.60 0.80 -34.04
C THR A 38 -17.39 0.12 -32.68
N GLY A 39 -16.20 0.23 -32.09
CA GLY A 39 -15.80 -0.47 -30.86
C GLY A 39 -15.29 -1.90 -31.10
N ASP A 40 -15.25 -2.35 -32.35
CA ASP A 40 -14.65 -3.64 -32.70
C ASP A 40 -13.12 -3.58 -32.61
N VAL A 41 -12.49 -4.66 -32.13
CA VAL A 41 -11.04 -4.81 -32.08
C VAL A 41 -10.62 -5.85 -33.11
N ILE A 42 -9.74 -5.47 -34.04
CA ILE A 42 -9.25 -6.31 -35.13
C ILE A 42 -7.74 -6.46 -35.02
N PHE A 43 -7.28 -7.70 -35.16
CA PHE A 43 -5.87 -8.02 -35.27
C PHE A 43 -5.47 -8.19 -36.74
N GLY A 44 -4.32 -7.63 -37.13
CA GLY A 44 -3.81 -7.63 -38.50
C GLY A 44 -4.25 -6.43 -39.33
N GLU A 45 -4.50 -6.65 -40.62
CA GLU A 45 -4.88 -5.59 -41.56
C GLU A 45 -6.36 -5.20 -41.43
N CYS A 46 -6.60 -3.89 -41.45
CA CYS A 46 -7.93 -3.31 -41.45
C CYS A 46 -8.40 -3.14 -42.89
N LYS A 47 -9.61 -3.60 -43.23
CA LYS A 47 -10.16 -3.47 -44.60
C LYS A 47 -10.48 -2.00 -44.92
N ASP A 48 -10.37 -1.58 -46.18
CA ASP A 48 -10.50 -0.19 -46.64
C ASP A 48 -11.75 0.59 -46.15
N ARG A 49 -12.83 -0.10 -45.78
CA ARG A 49 -14.09 0.51 -45.30
C ARG A 49 -14.14 0.71 -43.78
N GLN A 50 -13.22 0.12 -43.02
CA GLN A 50 -13.19 0.18 -41.57
C GLN A 50 -12.31 1.35 -41.13
N LYS A 51 -12.83 2.19 -40.23
CA LYS A 51 -12.10 3.35 -39.70
C LYS A 51 -11.56 3.04 -38.32
N THR A 52 -10.24 3.19 -38.15
CA THR A 52 -9.60 3.19 -36.84
C THR A 52 -10.12 4.37 -36.00
N LYS A 53 -10.37 4.12 -34.73
CA LYS A 53 -10.76 5.10 -33.73
C LYS A 53 -9.54 5.95 -33.36
N ASN A 54 -9.55 7.21 -33.78
CA ASN A 54 -8.55 8.20 -33.36
C ASN A 54 -9.27 9.27 -32.54
N ILE A 55 -8.81 9.51 -31.32
CA ILE A 55 -9.52 10.36 -30.35
C ILE A 55 -8.69 11.62 -30.11
N PRO A 56 -9.13 12.80 -30.59
CA PRO A 56 -8.46 14.04 -30.31
C PRO A 56 -8.72 14.46 -28.86
N ILE A 57 -7.65 14.67 -28.10
CA ILE A 57 -7.68 15.20 -26.74
C ILE A 57 -7.27 16.67 -26.78
N THR A 58 -8.16 17.54 -26.29
CA THR A 58 -8.08 19.01 -26.40
C THR A 58 -8.33 19.70 -25.06
N ASP A 59 -8.24 21.02 -24.97
CA ASP A 59 -8.45 21.73 -23.68
C ASP A 59 -9.90 21.60 -23.22
N GLN A 60 -10.82 21.46 -24.18
CA GLN A 60 -12.25 21.27 -23.93
C GLN A 60 -12.58 19.82 -23.55
N ASN A 61 -11.82 18.85 -24.09
CA ASN A 61 -11.93 17.42 -23.79
C ASN A 61 -10.56 16.89 -23.35
N PRO A 62 -10.15 17.15 -22.09
CA PRO A 62 -8.78 16.87 -21.63
C PRO A 62 -8.51 15.38 -21.39
N GLU A 63 -9.56 14.55 -21.35
CA GLU A 63 -9.47 13.11 -21.20
C GLU A 63 -10.47 12.40 -22.11
N PHE A 64 -10.11 11.20 -22.56
CA PHE A 64 -11.05 10.26 -23.15
C PHE A 64 -11.67 9.42 -22.03
N ILE A 65 -12.99 9.45 -21.92
CA ILE A 65 -13.76 8.65 -20.95
C ILE A 65 -14.46 7.53 -21.70
N PHE A 66 -14.25 6.29 -21.25
CA PHE A 66 -14.90 5.12 -21.83
C PHE A 66 -15.56 4.28 -20.75
N THR A 67 -16.84 3.97 -20.94
CA THR A 67 -17.68 3.24 -19.99
C THR A 67 -18.33 2.05 -20.67
N TRP A 68 -18.29 0.88 -20.02
CA TRP A 68 -18.92 -0.35 -20.50
C TRP A 68 -19.54 -1.12 -19.33
N ASP A 69 -20.35 -2.15 -19.61
CA ASP A 69 -20.80 -3.10 -18.59
C ASP A 69 -20.05 -4.44 -18.71
N ASP A 70 -19.31 -4.81 -17.66
CA ASP A 70 -18.53 -6.06 -17.59
C ASP A 70 -19.32 -7.35 -17.83
N LYS A 71 -20.65 -7.32 -17.71
CA LYS A 71 -21.49 -8.52 -17.84
C LYS A 71 -22.12 -8.65 -19.23
N THR A 72 -22.39 -7.53 -19.89
CA THR A 72 -23.24 -7.52 -21.09
C THR A 72 -22.55 -6.92 -22.31
N ASP A 73 -21.47 -6.14 -22.13
CA ASP A 73 -20.80 -5.44 -23.22
C ASP A 73 -19.45 -6.07 -23.56
N VAL A 74 -19.49 -7.18 -24.30
CA VAL A 74 -18.28 -7.90 -24.73
C VAL A 74 -17.37 -7.01 -25.57
N LYS A 75 -17.93 -6.16 -26.44
CA LYS A 75 -17.14 -5.24 -27.27
C LYS A 75 -16.44 -4.19 -26.42
N GLY A 76 -17.13 -3.61 -25.45
CA GLY A 76 -16.53 -2.66 -24.52
C GLY A 76 -15.39 -3.28 -23.69
N ILE A 77 -15.55 -4.53 -23.24
CA ILE A 77 -14.46 -5.25 -22.55
C ILE A 77 -13.24 -5.42 -23.46
N MET A 78 -13.46 -5.81 -24.73
CA MET A 78 -12.37 -5.98 -25.69
C MET A 78 -11.68 -4.66 -26.02
N GLU A 79 -12.44 -3.58 -26.24
CA GLU A 79 -11.91 -2.25 -26.50
C GLU A 79 -11.08 -1.74 -25.30
N ALA A 80 -11.60 -1.84 -24.08
CA ALA A 80 -10.87 -1.43 -22.88
C ALA A 80 -9.55 -2.20 -22.70
N LYS A 81 -9.54 -3.51 -22.98
CA LYS A 81 -8.33 -4.34 -22.98
C LYS A 81 -7.35 -3.98 -24.09
N ALA A 82 -7.84 -3.58 -25.26
CA ALA A 82 -6.98 -3.12 -26.35
C ALA A 82 -6.31 -1.78 -25.97
N TRP A 83 -7.07 -0.84 -25.41
CA TRP A 83 -6.50 0.42 -24.93
C TRP A 83 -5.41 0.19 -23.86
N SER A 84 -5.63 -0.72 -22.90
CA SER A 84 -4.63 -1.02 -21.85
C SER A 84 -3.37 -1.76 -22.35
N LYS A 85 -3.33 -2.17 -23.62
CA LYS A 85 -2.17 -2.79 -24.28
C LYS A 85 -1.56 -1.90 -25.36
N SER A 86 -2.05 -0.69 -25.55
CA SER A 86 -1.44 0.27 -26.45
C SER A 86 0.00 0.56 -26.04
N SER A 87 0.90 0.68 -27.02
CA SER A 87 2.31 1.01 -26.79
C SER A 87 2.54 2.43 -26.23
N GLU A 88 1.48 3.25 -26.21
CA GLU A 88 1.52 4.66 -25.82
C GLU A 88 0.85 4.95 -24.46
N ILE A 89 0.17 3.96 -23.88
CA ILE A 89 -0.64 4.13 -22.66
C ILE A 89 0.07 3.50 -21.47
N ASP A 90 0.44 4.32 -20.50
CA ASP A 90 0.88 3.88 -19.18
C ASP A 90 -0.32 3.44 -18.32
N CYS A 91 -0.33 2.18 -17.92
CA CYS A 91 -1.26 1.62 -16.95
C CYS A 91 -0.70 0.34 -16.31
N PRO A 92 -1.19 -0.05 -15.13
CA PRO A 92 -0.77 -1.27 -14.46
C PRO A 92 -0.86 -2.51 -15.36
N GLY A 93 0.24 -3.25 -15.49
CA GLY A 93 0.28 -4.51 -16.26
C GLY A 93 0.35 -4.35 -17.78
N ASN A 94 0.60 -3.16 -18.31
CA ASN A 94 0.91 -2.99 -19.73
C ASN A 94 2.36 -3.41 -20.03
N ASP A 95 2.53 -4.64 -20.52
CA ASP A 95 3.80 -5.22 -20.95
C ASP A 95 4.22 -4.80 -22.37
N ASN A 96 3.38 -4.02 -23.07
CA ASN A 96 3.63 -3.55 -24.44
C ASN A 96 4.00 -2.06 -24.50
N LEU A 97 4.22 -1.41 -23.35
CA LEU A 97 4.54 0.01 -23.27
C LEU A 97 5.90 0.30 -23.92
N VAL A 98 5.92 1.16 -24.94
CA VAL A 98 7.15 1.65 -25.59
C VAL A 98 7.47 3.07 -25.14
N ARG A 99 6.44 3.93 -25.09
CA ARG A 99 6.58 5.32 -24.66
C ARG A 99 5.30 5.80 -23.99
N ALA A 100 5.38 6.22 -22.74
CA ALA A 100 4.24 6.74 -22.00
C ALA A 100 3.84 8.15 -22.52
N MET A 101 2.86 8.21 -23.42
CA MET A 101 2.26 9.46 -23.92
C MET A 101 0.97 9.78 -23.15
N PHE A 102 0.23 8.73 -22.78
CA PHE A 102 -1.02 8.82 -22.05
C PHE A 102 -0.96 7.97 -20.78
N LYS A 103 -1.80 8.33 -19.80
CA LYS A 103 -2.04 7.56 -18.60
C LYS A 103 -3.48 7.09 -18.60
N MET A 104 -3.69 5.80 -18.40
CA MET A 104 -5.01 5.20 -18.26
C MET A 104 -5.29 4.84 -16.80
N VAL A 105 -6.47 5.22 -16.33
CA VAL A 105 -6.96 4.95 -14.97
C VAL A 105 -8.31 4.27 -15.06
N ASP A 106 -8.46 3.07 -14.51
CA ASP A 106 -9.77 2.46 -14.24
C ASP A 106 -10.35 3.15 -12.99
N LYS A 107 -11.34 4.03 -13.20
CA LYS A 107 -11.99 4.79 -12.11
C LYS A 107 -12.72 3.84 -11.15
N THR A 108 -13.29 2.74 -11.64
CA THR A 108 -14.02 1.77 -10.81
C THR A 108 -13.05 0.99 -9.92
N GLU A 109 -11.93 0.56 -10.48
CA GLU A 109 -10.87 -0.13 -9.73
C GLU A 109 -10.24 0.81 -8.69
N LYS A 110 -9.93 2.06 -9.08
CA LYS A 110 -9.43 3.07 -8.14
C LYS A 110 -10.38 3.29 -6.97
N VAL A 111 -11.67 3.51 -7.24
CA VAL A 111 -12.68 3.65 -6.17
C VAL A 111 -12.74 2.39 -5.31
N THR A 112 -12.61 1.20 -5.89
CA THR A 112 -12.61 -0.06 -5.12
C THR A 112 -11.40 -0.14 -4.18
N ILE A 113 -10.21 0.24 -4.67
CA ILE A 113 -8.98 0.31 -3.88
C ILE A 113 -9.11 1.36 -2.77
N ASP A 114 -9.58 2.56 -3.10
CA ASP A 114 -9.77 3.66 -2.14
C ASP A 114 -10.78 3.27 -1.05
N VAL A 115 -11.91 2.64 -1.43
CA VAL A 115 -12.91 2.12 -0.48
C VAL A 115 -12.30 1.03 0.40
N LYS A 116 -11.50 0.12 -0.16
CA LYS A 116 -10.80 -0.92 0.63
C LYS A 116 -9.83 -0.29 1.63
N LEU A 117 -9.06 0.72 1.21
CA LEU A 117 -8.14 1.44 2.08
C LEU A 117 -8.87 2.15 3.22
N ILE A 118 -9.95 2.89 2.91
CA ILE A 118 -10.78 3.58 3.92
C ILE A 118 -11.37 2.57 4.91
N LYS A 119 -11.92 1.45 4.42
CA LYS A 119 -12.42 0.37 5.28
C LYS A 119 -11.33 -0.19 6.18
N ASN A 120 -10.12 -0.39 5.66
CA ASN A 120 -8.99 -0.86 6.46
C ASN A 120 -8.58 0.17 7.52
N LYS A 121 -8.49 1.47 7.18
CA LYS A 121 -8.26 2.54 8.17
C LYS A 121 -9.30 2.52 9.29
N GLY A 122 -10.58 2.41 8.95
CA GLY A 122 -11.67 2.31 9.94
C GLY A 122 -11.57 1.05 10.82
N ARG A 123 -11.13 -0.09 10.27
CA ARG A 123 -10.87 -1.31 11.06
C ARG A 123 -9.71 -1.11 12.04
N VAL A 124 -8.61 -0.51 11.58
CA VAL A 124 -7.45 -0.20 12.45
C VAL A 124 -7.85 0.75 13.57
N TYR A 125 -8.55 1.83 13.24
CA TYR A 125 -9.11 2.77 14.23
C TYR A 125 -9.90 2.01 15.30
N ASN A 126 -10.85 1.18 14.89
CA ASN A 126 -11.70 0.44 15.83
C ASN A 126 -10.92 -0.56 16.69
N ILE A 127 -9.87 -1.19 16.16
CA ILE A 127 -9.02 -2.09 16.95
C ILE A 127 -8.33 -1.29 18.05
N VAL A 128 -7.66 -0.19 17.69
CA VAL A 128 -6.87 0.61 18.66
C VAL A 128 -7.77 1.31 19.67
N ASN A 129 -8.93 1.83 19.26
CA ASN A 129 -9.88 2.50 20.15
C ASN A 129 -10.52 1.57 21.18
N ASN A 130 -10.55 0.26 20.94
CA ASN A 130 -11.09 -0.71 21.89
C ASN A 130 -10.00 -1.48 22.63
N MET A 131 -8.74 -1.08 22.45
CA MET A 131 -7.59 -1.76 23.03
C MET A 131 -7.24 -1.13 24.39
N PRO A 132 -6.93 -1.93 25.42
CA PRO A 132 -6.42 -1.41 26.68
C PRO A 132 -5.14 -0.59 26.47
N THR A 133 -4.91 0.43 27.31
CA THR A 133 -3.72 1.29 27.21
C THR A 133 -2.41 0.51 27.12
N LYS A 134 -2.27 -0.55 27.92
CA LYS A 134 -1.07 -1.40 27.90
C LYS A 134 -0.81 -2.02 26.52
N GLU A 135 -1.85 -2.59 25.91
CA GLU A 135 -1.74 -3.17 24.57
C GLU A 135 -1.50 -2.08 23.51
N MET A 136 -2.10 -0.90 23.65
CA MET A 136 -1.86 0.23 22.74
C MET A 136 -0.39 0.68 22.78
N ARG A 137 0.19 0.74 23.98
CA ARG A 137 1.61 1.02 24.19
C ARG A 137 2.49 -0.07 23.55
N ASP A 138 2.10 -1.33 23.65
CA ASP A 138 2.77 -2.45 22.96
C ASP A 138 2.74 -2.29 21.44
N ILE A 139 1.62 -1.84 20.87
CA ILE A 139 1.51 -1.55 19.44
C ILE A 139 2.44 -0.39 19.05
N ALA A 140 2.54 0.67 19.86
CA ALA A 140 3.48 1.76 19.63
C ALA A 140 4.92 1.26 19.55
N PHE A 141 5.33 0.40 20.50
CA PHE A 141 6.61 -0.30 20.42
C PHE A 141 6.72 -1.13 19.14
N PHE A 142 5.71 -1.94 18.83
CA PHE A 142 5.70 -2.80 17.65
C PHE A 142 5.98 -2.02 16.36
N VAL A 143 5.43 -0.81 16.20
CA VAL A 143 5.69 0.04 15.03
C VAL A 143 6.92 0.94 15.15
N GLY A 144 7.63 0.90 16.28
CA GLY A 144 8.92 1.58 16.47
C GLY A 144 8.81 2.99 17.05
N LEU A 145 7.66 3.35 17.62
CA LEU A 145 7.51 4.56 18.42
C LEU A 145 8.07 4.32 19.84
N ASN A 146 8.40 5.41 20.53
CA ASN A 146 8.80 5.41 21.93
C ASN A 146 7.69 6.06 22.79
N PRO A 147 6.83 5.26 23.43
CA PRO A 147 5.69 5.77 24.20
C PRO A 147 5.98 6.00 25.70
N ILE A 148 7.25 5.94 26.17
CA ILE A 148 7.55 5.87 27.61
C ILE A 148 6.96 7.05 28.39
N HIS A 149 7.01 8.26 27.82
CA HIS A 149 6.59 9.52 28.44
C HIS A 149 5.30 10.07 27.83
N GLU A 150 4.57 9.24 27.09
CA GLU A 150 3.39 9.67 26.36
C GLU A 150 2.13 9.28 27.12
N SER A 151 1.14 10.17 27.13
CA SER A 151 -0.20 9.84 27.61
C SER A 151 -0.89 8.87 26.64
N PRO A 152 -1.94 8.14 27.07
CA PRO A 152 -2.73 7.29 26.19
C PRO A 152 -3.22 8.02 24.94
N ASP A 153 -3.69 9.26 25.10
CA ASP A 153 -4.20 10.08 24.01
C ASP A 153 -3.08 10.46 23.02
N GLU A 154 -1.88 10.76 23.51
CA GLU A 154 -0.73 11.04 22.65
C GLU A 154 -0.30 9.80 21.86
N ILE A 155 -0.26 8.63 22.51
CA ILE A 155 0.02 7.35 21.86
C ILE A 155 -1.04 7.06 20.80
N PHE A 156 -2.32 7.24 21.16
CA PHE A 156 -3.47 7.04 20.28
C PHE A 156 -3.33 7.90 19.02
N LEU A 157 -3.12 9.21 19.17
CA LEU A 157 -2.93 10.12 18.04
C LEU A 157 -1.75 9.70 17.16
N LYS A 158 -0.59 9.36 17.75
CA LYS A 158 0.59 8.94 16.98
C LYS A 158 0.36 7.64 16.20
N LEU A 159 -0.49 6.75 16.72
CA LEU A 159 -0.82 5.50 16.04
C LEU A 159 -1.85 5.70 14.92
N ILE A 160 -2.91 6.47 15.17
CA ILE A 160 -4.12 6.42 14.34
C ILE A 160 -4.57 7.74 13.72
N ASP A 161 -3.83 8.84 13.89
CA ASP A 161 -4.13 10.07 13.16
C ASP A 161 -4.27 9.79 11.65
N PHE A 162 -5.33 10.32 11.03
CA PHE A 162 -5.68 9.96 9.65
C PHE A 162 -4.71 10.54 8.60
N GLN A 163 -3.95 11.58 8.97
CA GLN A 163 -2.94 12.21 8.13
C GLN A 163 -1.56 11.58 8.36
N ASP A 164 -1.13 11.53 9.62
CA ASP A 164 0.26 11.23 9.99
C ASP A 164 0.44 9.98 10.86
N GLY A 165 -0.65 9.37 11.32
CA GLY A 165 -0.63 8.21 12.20
C GLY A 165 0.09 7.01 11.58
N GLU A 166 0.97 6.38 12.36
CA GLU A 166 1.88 5.36 11.85
C GLU A 166 1.14 4.15 11.27
N LEU A 167 0.02 3.75 11.88
CA LEU A 167 -0.81 2.64 11.38
C LEU A 167 -1.66 3.03 10.17
N MET A 168 -1.90 4.32 9.96
CA MET A 168 -2.73 4.83 8.86
C MET A 168 -1.96 4.96 7.55
N LYS A 169 -0.62 4.95 7.60
CA LYS A 169 0.26 4.92 6.42
C LYS A 169 0.12 3.61 5.63
N ASP A 170 0.04 2.48 6.34
CA ASP A 170 -0.21 1.16 5.74
C ASP A 170 -1.09 0.29 6.65
N PRO A 171 -2.41 0.54 6.67
CA PRO A 171 -3.33 -0.18 7.55
C PRO A 171 -3.45 -1.66 7.18
N THR A 172 -3.18 -2.03 5.93
CA THR A 172 -3.23 -3.43 5.49
C THR A 172 -2.09 -4.21 6.14
N LYS A 173 -0.87 -3.67 6.09
CA LYS A 173 0.29 -4.27 6.75
C LYS A 173 0.07 -4.42 8.25
N PHE A 174 -0.54 -3.45 8.92
CA PHE A 174 -0.88 -3.61 10.34
C PHE A 174 -1.87 -4.74 10.58
N LEU A 175 -2.98 -4.78 9.83
CA LEU A 175 -4.01 -5.81 9.96
C LEU A 175 -3.47 -7.22 9.70
N ASP A 176 -2.50 -7.36 8.80
CA ASP A 176 -1.85 -8.64 8.49
C ASP A 176 -0.87 -9.06 9.61
N ASN A 177 -0.23 -8.11 10.29
CA ASN A 177 0.82 -8.39 11.27
C ASN A 177 0.34 -8.45 12.73
N VAL A 178 -0.75 -7.77 13.09
CA VAL A 178 -1.25 -7.72 14.48
C VAL A 178 -1.68 -9.10 15.01
N THR A 179 -1.93 -10.06 14.10
CA THR A 179 -2.27 -11.44 14.45
C THR A 179 -1.08 -12.39 14.43
N THR A 180 0.13 -11.91 14.14
CA THR A 180 1.31 -12.78 14.03
C THR A 180 1.81 -13.23 15.40
N PRO A 181 2.20 -14.53 15.55
CA PRO A 181 2.77 -15.05 16.80
C PRO A 181 4.05 -14.31 17.25
N ASP A 182 4.71 -13.64 16.31
CA ASP A 182 5.97 -12.95 16.51
C ASP A 182 5.83 -11.56 17.17
N MET A 183 4.61 -11.02 17.26
CA MET A 183 4.38 -9.68 17.80
C MET A 183 4.98 -9.54 19.21
N ASN A 184 4.79 -10.53 20.08
CA ASN A 184 5.32 -10.49 21.44
C ASN A 184 6.86 -10.41 21.47
N TYR A 185 7.55 -11.19 20.63
CA TYR A 185 9.01 -11.13 20.53
C TYR A 185 9.47 -9.75 20.07
N ILE A 186 8.78 -9.16 19.10
CA ILE A 186 9.12 -7.84 18.56
C ILE A 186 8.95 -6.76 19.62
N VAL A 187 7.81 -6.75 20.31
CA VAL A 187 7.50 -5.77 21.36
C VAL A 187 8.52 -5.88 22.50
N ILE A 188 8.72 -7.08 23.04
CA ILE A 188 9.65 -7.28 24.16
C ILE A 188 11.09 -6.95 23.77
N ALA A 189 11.55 -7.34 22.57
CA ALA A 189 12.90 -7.01 22.12
C ALA A 189 13.10 -5.49 21.98
N LYS A 190 12.12 -4.76 21.43
CA LYS A 190 12.20 -3.29 21.32
C LYS A 190 12.17 -2.61 22.68
N LYS A 191 11.31 -3.07 23.59
CA LYS A 191 11.30 -2.61 24.98
C LYS A 191 12.64 -2.87 25.65
N ALA A 192 13.21 -4.07 25.49
CA ALA A 192 14.48 -4.45 26.09
C ALA A 192 15.64 -3.59 25.59
N ILE A 193 15.66 -3.24 24.30
CA ILE A 193 16.65 -2.30 23.74
C ILE A 193 16.46 -0.90 24.34
N LEU A 194 15.21 -0.43 24.42
CA LEU A 194 14.93 0.91 24.92
C LEU A 194 15.20 1.08 26.41
N TYR A 195 14.94 0.04 27.21
CA TYR A 195 15.19 -0.01 28.65
C TYR A 195 16.63 -0.42 28.99
N ASP A 196 17.55 -0.47 28.01
CA ASP A 196 18.96 -0.86 28.17
C ASP A 196 19.20 -2.28 28.76
N VAL A 197 18.18 -3.15 28.72
CA VAL A 197 18.32 -4.59 29.03
C VAL A 197 19.12 -5.28 27.93
N ILE A 198 18.88 -4.90 26.67
CA ILE A 198 19.73 -5.21 25.53
C ILE A 198 20.52 -3.94 25.20
N GLN A 199 21.82 -3.96 25.49
CA GLN A 199 22.69 -2.81 25.31
C GLN A 199 23.11 -2.66 23.86
N THR A 200 23.09 -1.44 23.34
CA THR A 200 23.62 -1.13 22.00
C THR A 200 24.99 -0.46 22.14
N LYS A 201 26.06 -1.12 21.66
CA LYS A 201 27.44 -0.59 21.65
C LYS A 201 28.02 -0.75 20.26
N ASP A 202 28.58 0.31 19.69
CA ASP A 202 29.20 0.30 18.34
C ASP A 202 28.29 -0.34 17.26
N LYS A 203 26.98 -0.05 17.31
CA LYS A 203 25.93 -0.61 16.43
C LYS A 203 25.76 -2.13 16.53
N GLN A 204 26.22 -2.73 17.61
CA GLN A 204 26.03 -4.14 17.95
C GLN A 204 25.18 -4.27 19.21
N TYR A 205 24.43 -5.35 19.31
CA TYR A 205 23.50 -5.63 20.39
C TYR A 205 24.12 -6.65 21.34
N TYR A 206 24.07 -6.34 22.63
CA TYR A 206 24.63 -7.16 23.68
C TYR A 206 23.63 -7.44 24.78
N ILE A 207 23.72 -8.63 25.37
CA ILE A 207 23.12 -8.92 26.67
C ILE A 207 24.26 -9.11 27.66
N ASN A 208 24.36 -8.21 28.65
CA ASN A 208 25.53 -8.10 29.52
C ASN A 208 26.83 -7.90 28.71
N THR A 209 27.62 -8.95 28.54
CA THR A 209 28.88 -8.98 27.78
C THR A 209 28.81 -9.82 26.51
N GLU A 210 27.71 -10.55 26.27
CA GLU A 210 27.54 -11.45 25.12
C GLU A 210 27.00 -10.67 23.92
N LEU A 211 27.70 -10.78 22.78
CA LEU A 211 27.22 -10.25 21.50
C LEU A 211 26.09 -11.13 20.97
N ILE A 212 24.90 -10.56 20.81
CA ILE A 212 23.73 -11.28 20.31
C ILE A 212 23.40 -10.96 18.84
N GLY A 213 23.97 -9.89 18.28
CA GLY A 213 23.72 -9.54 16.90
C GLY A 213 24.20 -8.16 16.48
N SER A 214 24.09 -7.87 15.18
CA SER A 214 24.43 -6.58 14.56
C SER A 214 23.22 -5.85 13.98
N SER A 215 22.06 -6.51 13.99
CA SER A 215 20.80 -5.99 13.49
C SER A 215 19.64 -6.40 14.39
N PHE A 216 18.51 -5.70 14.29
CA PHE A 216 17.29 -6.10 15.00
C PHE A 216 16.79 -7.49 14.59
N VAL A 217 17.04 -7.91 13.35
CA VAL A 217 16.69 -9.26 12.87
C VAL A 217 17.48 -10.32 13.65
N ASP A 218 18.77 -10.07 13.90
CA ASP A 218 19.62 -10.97 14.71
C ASP A 218 19.12 -11.05 16.16
N VAL A 219 18.71 -9.90 16.74
CA VAL A 219 18.12 -9.86 18.08
C VAL A 219 16.86 -10.72 18.16
N LEU A 220 15.96 -10.61 17.17
CA LEU A 220 14.77 -11.44 17.12
C LEU A 220 15.09 -12.92 16.95
N ALA A 221 16.05 -13.26 16.09
CA ALA A 221 16.51 -14.63 15.89
C ALA A 221 17.06 -15.20 17.21
N TYR A 222 17.89 -14.43 17.92
CA TYR A 222 18.41 -14.79 19.23
C TYR A 222 17.29 -15.04 20.25
N CYS A 223 16.33 -14.11 20.38
CA CYS A 223 15.21 -14.24 21.31
C CYS A 223 14.37 -15.49 21.05
N LYS A 224 14.16 -15.85 19.77
CA LYS A 224 13.41 -17.05 19.37
C LYS A 224 14.19 -18.34 19.61
N SER A 225 15.50 -18.35 19.32
CA SER A 225 16.35 -19.52 19.49
C SER A 225 16.73 -19.79 20.95
N ASN A 226 16.84 -18.75 21.78
CA ASN A 226 17.28 -18.84 23.17
C ASN A 226 16.12 -18.56 24.15
N ARG A 227 15.07 -19.39 24.08
CA ARG A 227 13.82 -19.19 24.83
C ARG A 227 14.02 -19.03 26.33
N GLN A 228 14.96 -19.77 26.94
CA GLN A 228 15.25 -19.65 28.37
C GLN A 228 15.81 -18.27 28.73
N GLN A 229 16.67 -17.70 27.89
CA GLN A 229 17.21 -16.35 28.10
C GLN A 229 16.13 -15.30 27.88
N PHE A 230 15.30 -15.49 26.85
CA PHE A 230 14.19 -14.59 26.54
C PHE A 230 13.13 -14.56 27.66
N GLU A 231 12.54 -15.70 28.02
CA GLU A 231 11.48 -15.78 29.03
C GLU A 231 12.02 -15.65 30.47
N GLY A 232 13.23 -16.15 30.72
CA GLY A 232 13.83 -16.21 32.06
C GLY A 232 14.51 -14.92 32.51
N TYR A 233 15.02 -14.11 31.57
CA TYR A 233 15.76 -12.88 31.86
C TYR A 233 15.15 -11.67 31.15
N ILE A 234 15.19 -11.63 29.81
CA ILE A 234 14.83 -10.42 29.03
C ILE A 234 13.41 -9.97 29.35
N MET A 235 12.43 -10.87 29.23
CA MET A 235 11.03 -10.56 29.47
C MET A 235 10.78 -10.09 30.90
N LYS A 236 11.42 -10.72 31.90
CA LYS A 236 11.26 -10.35 33.31
C LYS A 236 11.89 -9.00 33.64
N GLU A 237 13.06 -8.69 33.09
CA GLU A 237 13.69 -7.38 33.28
C GLU A 237 12.87 -6.28 32.61
N VAL A 238 12.33 -6.54 31.41
CA VAL A 238 11.39 -5.63 30.75
C VAL A 238 10.13 -5.42 31.61
N GLU A 239 9.51 -6.47 32.12
CA GLU A 239 8.29 -6.35 32.96
C GLU A 239 8.51 -5.54 34.24
N LYS A 240 9.71 -5.60 34.84
CA LYS A 240 10.06 -4.80 36.02
C LYS A 240 10.18 -3.31 35.70
N LEU A 241 10.66 -2.98 34.51
CA LEU A 241 10.94 -1.60 34.08
C LEU A 241 9.72 -0.98 33.38
N ASP A 242 8.86 -1.80 32.77
CA ASP A 242 7.66 -1.38 32.05
C ASP A 242 6.48 -1.13 32.99
N VAL A 243 6.68 -0.17 33.91
CA VAL A 243 5.66 0.29 34.84
C VAL A 243 4.98 1.53 34.28
N LEU A 244 3.65 1.53 34.24
CA LEU A 244 2.87 2.69 33.83
C LEU A 244 3.02 3.83 34.86
N PRO A 245 3.31 5.08 34.44
CA PRO A 245 3.32 6.25 35.31
C PRO A 245 2.06 6.37 36.18
N ILE A 246 2.18 6.38 37.51
CA ILE A 246 1.04 6.37 38.45
C ILE A 246 0.11 7.60 38.28
N ASP A 247 0.61 8.68 37.68
CA ASP A 247 -0.07 9.98 37.61
C ASP A 247 -0.95 10.19 36.37
N ILE A 248 -1.13 9.17 35.53
CA ILE A 248 -1.94 9.26 34.30
C ILE A 248 -3.16 8.34 34.43
N ASP A 249 -4.38 8.89 34.33
CA ASP A 249 -5.63 8.13 34.39
C ASP A 249 -5.78 7.30 33.11
N TYR A 250 -5.47 6.00 33.21
CA TYR A 250 -5.38 5.08 32.06
C TYR A 250 -6.68 4.38 31.69
N ASP A 251 -7.73 4.54 32.50
CA ASP A 251 -8.97 3.76 32.46
C ASP A 251 -10.21 4.58 32.07
N LYS A 252 -10.05 5.81 31.55
CA LYS A 252 -11.16 6.57 30.98
C LYS A 252 -11.11 6.56 29.45
N PRO A 253 -12.13 6.00 28.78
CA PRO A 253 -12.33 6.20 27.35
C PRO A 253 -12.73 7.65 27.03
#